data_AF-A0A2P2PQX3-F1
#
_entry.id   AF-A0A2P2PQX3-F1
#
_cell.length_a   1.000
_cell.length_b   1.000
_cell.length_c   1.000
_cell.angle_alpha   90.00
_cell.angle_beta   90.00
_cell.angle_gamma   90.00
#
_symmetry.space_group_name_H-M   'P 1'
#
loop_
_entity.id
_entity.type
_entity.pdbx_description
1 polymer ?
#
loop_
_entity_poly.entity_id
_entity_poly.type
_entity_poly.pdbx_seq_one_letter_code
_entity_poly.pdbx_strand_id
1 'polypeptide(L)' 'MSRSELKYLEHVITSRGIPINPFKIKAMKNWLVPTAIKSLYRFLKLTRYYPKFVKNYRVLNQPLTKLL' A
#
# COMPACT_ATOMS: atom_id res chain seq x y z
N MET A 1 -3.69 -32.69 -8.04
CA MET A 1 -2.74 -31.56 -7.95
C MET A 1 -3.46 -30.28 -8.33
N SER A 2 -3.99 -29.51 -7.36
CA SER A 2 -4.78 -28.30 -7.65
C SER A 2 -3.88 -27.08 -7.82
N ARG A 3 -3.81 -26.55 -9.04
CA ARG A 3 -3.05 -25.35 -9.37
C ARG A 3 -3.77 -24.13 -8.81
N SER A 4 -3.34 -23.66 -7.64
CA SER A 4 -4.03 -22.61 -6.85
C SER A 4 -3.58 -21.18 -7.19
N GLU A 5 -3.00 -20.97 -8.37
CA GLU A 5 -2.35 -19.71 -8.74
C GLU A 5 -2.77 -19.28 -10.13
N LEU A 6 -3.61 -18.25 -10.20
CA LEU A 6 -3.97 -17.57 -11.44
C LEU A 6 -3.02 -16.38 -11.61
N LYS A 7 -2.15 -16.45 -12.63
CA LYS A 7 -1.30 -15.32 -13.04
C LYS A 7 -2.17 -14.31 -13.78
N TYR A 8 -2.47 -13.18 -13.14
CA TYR A 8 -3.19 -12.07 -13.80
C TYR A 8 -2.38 -10.78 -13.61
N LEU A 9 -1.97 -10.15 -14.71
CA LEU A 9 -1.29 -8.85 -14.74
C LEU A 9 -0.11 -8.74 -13.73
N GLU A 10 0.83 -9.69 -13.78
CA GLU A 10 2.03 -9.76 -12.91
C GLU A 10 1.80 -10.07 -11.42
N HIS A 11 0.57 -10.36 -11.01
CA HIS A 11 0.27 -10.74 -9.63
C HIS A 11 -0.21 -12.20 -9.54
N VAL A 12 0.42 -12.97 -8.64
CA VAL A 12 0.07 -14.35 -8.32
C VAL A 12 -1.08 -14.32 -7.33
N ILE A 13 -2.35 -14.36 -7.76
CA ILE A 13 -3.46 -14.32 -6.80
C ILE A 13 -3.50 -15.66 -6.06
N THR A 14 -3.25 -15.64 -4.75
CA THR A 14 -3.34 -16.83 -3.89
C THR A 14 -4.67 -16.82 -3.13
N SER A 15 -5.09 -17.97 -2.57
CA SER A 15 -6.31 -18.08 -1.76
C SER A 15 -6.32 -17.18 -0.50
N ARG A 16 -5.15 -16.64 -0.11
CA ARG A 16 -4.98 -15.67 0.98
C ARG A 16 -5.07 -14.20 0.53
N GLY A 17 -5.28 -13.96 -0.77
CA GLY A 17 -5.36 -12.64 -1.39
C GLY A 17 -4.26 -12.37 -2.40
N ILE A 18 -4.23 -11.14 -2.90
CA ILE A 18 -3.22 -10.64 -3.84
C ILE A 18 -1.92 -10.44 -3.04
N PRO A 19 -0.85 -11.21 -3.28
CA PRO A 19 0.44 -11.00 -2.66
C PRO A 19 0.93 -9.62 -3.07
N ILE A 20 1.09 -8.76 -2.08
CA ILE A 20 1.61 -7.42 -2.28
C ILE A 20 3.03 -7.57 -2.82
N ASN A 21 3.35 -6.77 -3.84
CA ASN A 21 4.72 -6.68 -4.32
C ASN A 21 5.63 -6.19 -3.17
N PRO A 22 6.62 -7.01 -2.71
CA PRO A 22 7.50 -6.65 -1.61
C PRO A 22 8.28 -5.35 -1.87
N PHE A 23 8.52 -4.99 -3.13
CA PHE A 23 9.12 -3.70 -3.51
C PHE A 23 8.26 -2.52 -3.05
N LYS A 24 6.93 -2.62 -3.14
CA LYS A 24 6.03 -1.54 -2.71
C LYS A 24 5.98 -1.41 -1.19
N ILE A 25 6.03 -2.53 -0.45
CA ILE A 25 6.16 -2.50 1.02
C ILE A 25 7.49 -1.83 1.40
N LYS A 26 8.59 -2.21 0.75
CA LYS A 26 9.91 -1.61 0.98
C LYS A 26 9.90 -0.11 0.68
N ALA A 27 9.26 0.32 -0.41
CA ALA A 27 9.11 1.73 -0.76
C ALA A 27 8.32 2.52 0.30
N MET A 28 7.26 1.94 0.87
CA MET A 28 6.48 2.57 1.95
C MET A 28 7.27 2.64 3.26
N LYS A 29 8.04 1.59 3.60
CA LYS A 29 8.89 1.56 4.81
C LYS A 29 10.07 2.53 4.73
N ASN A 30 10.67 2.66 3.55
CA ASN A 30 11.82 3.53 3.31
C ASN A 30 11.41 4.95 2.93
N TRP A 31 10.12 5.26 2.96
CA TRP A 31 9.64 6.59 2.60
C TRP A 31 10.10 7.60 3.65
N LEU A 32 10.81 8.64 3.20
CA LEU A 32 11.26 9.72 4.08
C LEU A 32 10.06 10.50 4.62
N VAL A 33 10.16 11.01 5.85
CA VAL A 33 9.10 11.83 6.46
C VAL A 33 8.78 13.01 5.53
N PRO A 34 7.54 13.13 5.02
CA PRO A 34 7.20 14.16 4.05
C PRO A 34 7.25 15.54 4.72
N THR A 35 8.11 16.42 4.22
CA THR A 35 8.25 17.82 4.68
C THR A 35 7.44 18.81 3.85
N ALA A 36 6.82 18.35 2.76
CA ALA A 36 6.05 19.18 1.83
C ALA A 36 4.72 18.52 1.45
N ILE A 37 3.71 19.34 1.18
CA ILE A 37 2.35 18.93 0.77
C ILE A 37 2.39 18.00 -0.46
N LYS A 38 3.27 18.28 -1.45
CA LYS A 38 3.44 17.43 -2.64
C LYS A 38 3.94 16.02 -2.29
N SER A 39 4.87 15.92 -1.35
CA SER A 39 5.43 14.63 -0.88
C SER A 39 4.42 13.87 -0.05
N LEU A 40 3.64 14.58 0.77
CA LEU A 40 2.52 14.03 1.54
C LEU A 40 1.46 13.45 0.59
N TYR A 41 1.05 14.20 -0.43
CA TYR A 41 0.09 13.73 -1.43
C TYR A 41 0.58 12.47 -2.15
N ARG A 42 1.86 12.42 -2.54
CA ARG A 42 2.48 11.22 -3.15
C ARG A 42 2.46 10.02 -2.20
N PHE A 43 2.77 10.24 -0.92
CA PHE A 43 2.70 9.20 0.11
C PHE A 43 1.26 8.68 0.27
N LEU A 44 0.28 9.57 0.41
CA LEU A 44 -1.13 9.19 0.55
C LEU A 44 -1.64 8.43 -0.68
N LYS A 45 -1.23 8.82 -1.89
CA LYS A 45 -1.57 8.11 -3.13
C LYS A 45 -0.98 6.70 -3.17
N LEU A 46 0.26 6.54 -2.70
CA LEU A 46 0.93 5.24 -2.62
C LEU A 46 0.23 4.33 -1.60
N THR A 47 -0.11 4.86 -0.43
CA THR A 47 -0.69 4.09 0.68
C THR A 47 -2.17 3.75 0.47
N ARG A 48 -2.90 4.51 -0.35
CA ARG A 48 -4.31 4.26 -0.69
C ARG A 48 -4.57 2.92 -1.38
N TYR A 49 -3.55 2.31 -1.99
CA TYR A 49 -3.65 0.97 -2.59
C TYR A 49 -3.56 -0.17 -1.57
N TYR A 50 -3.16 0.11 -0.33
CA TYR A 50 -2.85 -0.90 0.68
C TYR A 50 -3.59 -0.79 2.04
N PRO A 51 -4.79 -0.15 2.15
CA PRO A 51 -5.44 0.06 3.45
C PRO A 51 -5.82 -1.26 4.15
N LYS A 52 -6.02 -2.35 3.40
CA LYS A 52 -6.32 -3.69 3.96
C LYS A 52 -5.14 -4.30 4.72
N PHE A 53 -3.93 -3.75 4.57
CA PHE A 53 -2.69 -4.30 5.14
C PHE A 53 -2.12 -3.45 6.27
N VAL A 54 -2.65 -2.24 6.47
CA VAL A 54 -2.28 -1.37 7.58
C VAL A 54 -3.45 -1.34 8.56
N LYS A 55 -3.29 -1.97 9.72
CA LYS A 55 -4.30 -1.93 10.78
C LYS A 55 -4.57 -0.48 11.15
N ASN A 56 -5.85 -0.11 11.26
CA ASN A 56 -6.27 1.25 11.56
C ASN A 56 -5.78 2.31 10.56
N TYR A 57 -5.54 1.93 9.30
CA TYR A 57 -5.08 2.85 8.26
C TYR A 57 -5.89 4.14 8.23
N ARG A 58 -7.22 4.06 8.26
CA ARG A 58 -8.10 5.23 8.24
C ARG A 58 -7.80 6.21 9.37
N VAL A 59 -7.56 5.73 10.58
CA VAL A 59 -7.26 6.55 11.77
C VAL A 59 -5.90 7.23 11.62
N LEU A 60 -4.89 6.49 11.14
CA LEU A 60 -3.54 7.01 10.91
C LEU A 60 -3.49 8.04 9.77
N ASN A 61 -4.31 7.83 8.74
CA ASN A 61 -4.33 8.64 7.53
C ASN A 61 -5.21 9.89 7.66
N GLN A 62 -6.13 9.91 8.62
CA GLN A 62 -7.05 11.03 8.84
C GLN A 62 -6.34 12.36 9.16
N PRO A 63 -5.39 12.43 10.11
CA PRO A 63 -4.65 13.68 10.36
C PRO A 63 -3.81 14.09 9.15
N LEU A 64 -3.21 13.13 8.44
CA LEU A 64 -2.42 13.41 7.22
C LEU A 64 -3.28 13.95 6.07
N THR A 65 -4.52 13.48 5.96
CA THR A 65 -5.46 13.97 4.93
C THR A 65 -5.96 15.38 5.25
N LYS A 66 -6.01 15.78 6.53
CA LYS A 66 -6.36 17.15 6.94
C LYS A 66 -5.25 18.18 6.69
N LEU A 67 -4.02 17.73 6.47
CA LEU A 67 -2.85 18.57 6.17
C LEU A 67 -2.67 18.84 4.66
N LEU A 68 -3.50 18.20 3.82
CA LEU A 68 -3.62 18.50 2.39
C LEU A 68 -4.71 19.53 2.16
#